data_AF-A0A496UN30-F1
#
_entry.id   AF-A0A496UN30-F1
#
_cell.length_a   1.000
_cell.length_b   1.000
_cell.length_c   1.000
_cell.angle_alpha   90.00
_cell.angle_beta   90.00
_cell.angle_gamma   90.00
#
_symmetry.space_group_name_H-M   'P 1'
#
loop_
_entity.id
_entity.type
_entity.pdbx_description
1 polymer ?
#
loop_
_entity_poly.entity_id
_entity_poly.type
_entity_poly.pdbx_seq_one_letter_code
_entity_poly.pdbx_strand_id
1 'polypeptide(L)'
;MPAKGRGRPKNPPTVKKMIKEVMPMHEIFEEDELRIYNDLVGIYLQDFETDDLSSGDMDDIMDLAKNRVLEIRLLKSAKGQDDGIQDISNAIEKIRKQNDKIKEGLSVRRKDRIDPNEYKGFSIVNLAMAFDDAKKIEQMETLRKKKVEQDKMIAKREGYKGNSEDIDVEEDDRED
;
A
#
# COMPACT_ATOMS: atom_id res chain seq x y z
N MET A 1 11.63 -36.93 -42.08
CA MET A 1 12.09 -35.76 -41.31
C MET A 1 11.33 -35.74 -39.98
N PRO A 2 11.96 -35.95 -38.81
CA PRO A 2 11.21 -35.93 -37.55
C PRO A 2 11.01 -34.49 -37.06
N ALA A 3 9.78 -34.19 -36.63
CA ALA A 3 9.39 -32.93 -36.04
C ALA A 3 10.15 -32.69 -34.73
N LYS A 4 10.82 -31.53 -34.62
CA LYS A 4 11.42 -31.05 -33.37
C LYS A 4 10.29 -30.78 -32.37
N GLY A 5 10.13 -31.68 -31.40
CA GLY A 5 9.30 -31.46 -30.23
C GLY A 5 9.74 -30.19 -29.51
N ARG A 6 8.80 -29.25 -29.36
CA ARG A 6 8.94 -28.05 -28.53
C ARG A 6 8.94 -28.48 -27.05
N GLY A 7 10.07 -28.98 -26.57
CA GLY A 7 10.31 -29.21 -25.15
C GLY A 7 10.62 -27.89 -24.44
N ARG A 8 10.16 -27.77 -23.18
CA ARG A 8 10.50 -26.67 -22.25
C ARG A 8 12.04 -26.47 -22.26
N PRO A 9 12.56 -25.25 -22.37
CA PRO A 9 14.00 -25.01 -22.43
C PRO A 9 14.72 -25.62 -21.21
N LYS A 10 15.86 -26.31 -21.45
CA LYS A 10 16.62 -27.05 -20.42
C LYS A 10 17.05 -26.20 -19.22
N ASN A 11 17.18 -24.90 -19.40
CA ASN A 11 17.35 -23.91 -18.34
C ASN A 11 16.29 -22.83 -18.57
N PRO A 12 15.11 -22.90 -17.91
CA PRO A 12 14.17 -21.81 -17.99
C PRO A 12 14.87 -20.53 -17.49
N PRO A 13 14.75 -19.41 -18.22
CA PRO A 13 15.27 -18.15 -17.72
C PRO A 13 14.67 -17.89 -16.34
N THR A 14 15.53 -17.60 -15.35
CA THR A 14 15.08 -17.19 -14.02
C THR A 14 14.09 -16.04 -14.17
N VAL A 15 13.01 -16.05 -13.38
CA VAL A 15 11.94 -15.03 -13.37
C VAL A 15 12.51 -13.61 -13.41
N LYS A 16 13.59 -13.34 -12.66
CA LYS A 16 14.34 -12.07 -12.67
C LYS A 16 14.88 -11.64 -14.05
N LYS A 17 15.27 -12.58 -14.92
CA LYS A 17 15.75 -12.31 -16.29
C LYS A 17 14.58 -12.02 -17.23
N MET A 18 13.47 -12.76 -17.12
CA MET A 18 12.28 -12.49 -17.93
C MET A 18 11.70 -11.10 -17.62
N ILE A 19 11.67 -10.71 -16.34
CA ILE A 19 11.19 -9.39 -15.91
C ILE A 19 12.07 -8.25 -16.46
N LYS A 20 13.41 -8.43 -16.47
CA LYS A 20 14.34 -7.42 -17.02
C LYS A 20 14.22 -7.23 -18.53
N GLU A 21 13.77 -8.23 -19.27
CA GLU A 21 13.65 -8.18 -20.74
C GLU A 21 12.30 -7.60 -21.20
N VAL A 22 11.24 -7.70 -20.40
CA VAL A 22 9.87 -7.36 -20.82
C VAL A 22 9.43 -5.94 -20.42
N MET A 23 9.98 -5.39 -19.34
CA MET A 23 9.67 -4.01 -18.92
C MET A 23 10.94 -3.15 -18.85
N PRO A 24 10.99 -1.98 -19.53
CA PRO A 24 12.08 -1.03 -19.41
C PRO A 24 11.97 -0.27 -18.07
N MET A 25 12.18 -0.98 -16.95
CA MET A 25 11.99 -0.42 -15.60
C MET A 25 12.95 0.73 -15.27
N HIS A 26 14.08 0.80 -15.98
CA HIS A 26 15.06 1.89 -15.90
C HIS A 26 14.54 3.21 -16.50
N GLU A 27 13.47 3.18 -17.28
CA GLU A 27 12.80 4.38 -17.80
C GLU A 27 11.69 4.88 -16.85
N ILE A 28 11.25 4.03 -15.92
CA ILE A 28 10.07 4.28 -15.06
C ILE A 28 10.49 4.62 -13.62
N PHE A 29 11.57 4.02 -13.13
CA PHE A 29 12.04 4.14 -11.74
C PHE A 29 13.43 4.76 -11.66
N GLU A 30 13.61 5.58 -10.63
CA GLU A 30 14.94 6.00 -10.20
C GLU A 30 15.74 4.80 -9.65
N GLU A 31 17.05 4.95 -9.49
CA GLU A 31 17.92 3.82 -9.10
C GLU A 31 17.60 3.27 -7.70
N ASP A 32 17.23 4.14 -6.76
CA ASP A 32 16.79 3.77 -5.40
C ASP A 32 15.44 3.03 -5.44
N GLU A 33 14.50 3.53 -6.23
CA GLU A 33 13.18 2.95 -6.44
C GLU A 33 13.26 1.58 -7.13
N LEU A 34 14.14 1.44 -8.12
CA LEU A 34 14.37 0.19 -8.82
C LEU A 34 14.96 -0.87 -7.88
N ARG A 35 15.83 -0.46 -6.95
CA ARG A 35 16.34 -1.36 -5.91
C ARG A 35 15.21 -1.85 -5.01
N ILE A 36 14.37 -0.94 -4.50
CA ILE A 36 13.21 -1.29 -3.67
C ILE A 36 12.27 -2.24 -4.42
N TYR A 37 11.97 -1.94 -5.69
CA TYR A 37 11.15 -2.79 -6.54
C TYR A 37 11.69 -4.22 -6.62
N ASN A 38 12.98 -4.37 -6.96
CA ASN A 38 13.60 -5.69 -7.11
C ASN A 38 13.65 -6.47 -5.79
N ASP A 39 13.89 -5.78 -4.67
CA ASP A 39 13.88 -6.39 -3.34
C ASP A 39 12.48 -6.89 -2.98
N LEU A 40 11.43 -6.09 -3.24
CA LEU A 40 10.04 -6.48 -2.99
C LEU A 40 9.61 -7.67 -3.85
N VAL A 41 9.91 -7.65 -5.15
CA VAL A 41 9.65 -8.80 -6.04
C VAL A 41 10.40 -10.03 -5.53
N GLY A 42 11.65 -9.88 -5.11
CA GLY A 42 12.45 -10.95 -4.54
C GLY A 42 11.80 -11.56 -3.29
N ILE A 43 11.30 -10.73 -2.37
CA ILE A 43 10.62 -11.16 -1.15
C ILE A 43 9.33 -11.93 -1.49
N TYR A 44 8.47 -11.37 -2.35
CA TYR A 44 7.22 -12.03 -2.72
C TYR A 44 7.43 -13.33 -3.52
N LEU A 45 8.54 -13.46 -4.27
CA LEU A 45 8.85 -14.70 -4.98
C LEU A 45 9.38 -15.82 -4.06
N GLN A 46 9.86 -15.52 -2.85
CA GLN A 46 10.28 -16.55 -1.88
C GLN A 46 9.12 -17.45 -1.44
N ASP A 47 7.90 -16.95 -1.56
CA ASP A 47 6.67 -17.64 -1.21
C ASP A 47 6.27 -18.75 -2.21
N PHE A 48 6.89 -18.78 -3.39
CA PHE A 48 6.51 -19.65 -4.48
C PHE A 48 7.65 -20.61 -4.85
N GLU A 49 7.33 -21.90 -4.93
CA GLU A 49 8.21 -22.86 -5.58
C GLU A 49 8.23 -22.58 -7.09
N THR A 50 9.38 -22.82 -7.73
CA THR A 50 9.63 -22.38 -9.12
C THR A 50 8.68 -23.02 -10.13
N ASP A 51 8.08 -24.16 -9.78
CA ASP A 51 7.11 -24.88 -10.62
C ASP A 51 5.64 -24.51 -10.34
N ASP A 52 5.35 -23.84 -9.22
CA ASP A 52 4.00 -23.42 -8.82
C ASP A 52 3.68 -21.96 -9.20
N LEU A 53 4.67 -21.24 -9.74
CA LEU A 53 4.53 -19.84 -10.10
C LEU A 53 3.89 -19.70 -11.48
N SER A 54 2.62 -19.28 -11.52
CA SER A 54 1.92 -18.99 -12.78
C SER A 54 2.27 -17.59 -13.29
N SER A 55 2.08 -17.34 -14.59
CA SER A 55 2.27 -15.99 -15.16
C SER A 55 1.40 -14.93 -14.47
N GLY A 56 0.16 -15.29 -14.10
CA GLY A 56 -0.73 -14.38 -13.38
C GLY A 56 -0.25 -14.06 -11.96
N ASP A 57 0.43 -14.99 -11.29
CA ASP A 57 1.04 -14.70 -9.99
C ASP A 57 2.25 -13.77 -10.14
N MET A 58 3.03 -13.94 -11.23
CA MET A 58 4.13 -13.03 -11.53
C MET A 58 3.64 -11.61 -11.79
N ASP A 59 2.60 -11.45 -12.61
CA ASP A 59 2.01 -10.14 -12.90
C ASP A 59 1.51 -9.47 -11.62
N ASP A 60 0.77 -10.20 -10.80
CA ASP A 60 0.26 -9.71 -9.51
C ASP A 60 1.38 -9.31 -8.54
N ILE A 61 2.46 -10.09 -8.44
CA ILE A 61 3.63 -9.76 -7.60
C ILE A 61 4.36 -8.50 -8.13
N MET A 62 4.53 -8.40 -9.44
CA MET A 62 5.14 -7.23 -10.06
C MET A 62 4.29 -5.98 -9.82
N ASP A 63 2.98 -6.09 -9.93
CA ASP A 63 2.05 -4.99 -9.68
C ASP A 63 2.05 -4.57 -8.20
N LEU A 64 2.10 -5.52 -7.25
CA LEU A 64 2.27 -5.19 -5.83
C LEU A 64 3.55 -4.40 -5.56
N ALA A 65 4.68 -4.86 -6.12
CA ALA A 65 5.96 -4.18 -5.94
C ALA A 65 5.97 -2.79 -6.59
N LYS A 66 5.41 -2.66 -7.80
CA LYS A 66 5.27 -1.38 -8.52
C LYS A 66 4.39 -0.40 -7.74
N ASN A 67 3.22 -0.85 -7.28
CA ASN A 67 2.28 -0.04 -6.51
C ASN A 67 2.90 0.48 -5.23
N ARG A 68 3.74 -0.33 -4.57
CA ARG A 68 4.44 0.10 -3.35
C ARG A 68 5.47 1.20 -3.63
N VAL A 69 6.22 1.10 -4.72
CA VAL A 69 7.16 2.14 -5.15
C VAL A 69 6.42 3.43 -5.50
N LEU A 70 5.30 3.33 -6.23
CA LEU A 70 4.46 4.49 -6.57
C LEU A 70 3.86 5.16 -5.33
N GLU A 71 3.43 4.39 -4.33
CA GLU A 71 2.96 4.93 -3.05
C GLU A 71 4.07 5.73 -2.34
N ILE A 72 5.30 5.19 -2.28
CA ILE A 72 6.44 5.89 -1.69
C ILE A 72 6.72 7.18 -2.46
N ARG A 73 6.70 7.15 -3.79
CA ARG A 73 6.91 8.33 -4.64
C ARG A 73 5.87 9.41 -4.38
N LEU A 74 4.58 9.03 -4.31
CA LEU A 74 3.48 9.95 -4.01
C LEU A 74 3.61 10.57 -2.60
N LEU A 75 4.02 9.78 -1.62
CA LEU A 75 4.28 10.28 -0.26
C LEU A 75 5.50 11.22 -0.22
N LYS A 76 6.55 10.95 -0.99
CA LYS A 76 7.70 11.85 -1.15
C LYS A 76 7.25 13.18 -1.78
N SER A 77 6.40 13.15 -2.81
CA SER A 77 5.91 14.37 -3.48
C SER A 77 4.93 15.18 -2.63
N ALA A 78 4.15 14.53 -1.75
CA ALA A 78 3.26 15.22 -0.82
C ALA A 78 4.01 16.02 0.27
N LYS A 79 5.31 15.77 0.45
CA LYS A 79 6.10 16.44 1.48
C LYS A 79 6.34 17.91 1.09
N GLY A 80 5.63 18.83 1.75
CA GLY A 80 5.82 20.27 1.58
C GLY A 80 4.94 20.90 0.50
N GLN A 81 3.93 20.18 0.00
CA GLN A 81 2.91 20.71 -0.92
C GLN A 81 1.53 20.52 -0.30
N ASP A 82 0.91 21.60 0.19
CA ASP A 82 -0.44 21.54 0.75
C ASP A 82 -1.52 21.44 -0.35
N ASP A 83 -1.28 22.04 -1.51
CA ASP A 83 -2.25 22.17 -2.62
C ASP A 83 -2.46 20.89 -3.46
N GLY A 84 -1.96 19.74 -3.04
CA GLY A 84 -2.14 18.45 -3.74
C GLY A 84 -2.38 17.26 -2.81
N ILE A 85 -2.47 17.48 -1.50
CA ILE A 85 -2.54 16.41 -0.50
C ILE A 85 -3.80 15.56 -0.70
N GLN A 86 -4.93 16.19 -1.05
CA GLN A 86 -6.19 15.48 -1.24
C GLN A 86 -6.14 14.54 -2.45
N ASP A 87 -5.58 15.00 -3.58
CA ASP A 87 -5.45 14.18 -4.78
C ASP A 87 -4.44 13.05 -4.61
N ILE A 88 -3.32 13.33 -3.93
CA ILE A 88 -2.33 12.31 -3.57
C ILE A 88 -2.96 11.27 -2.63
N SER A 89 -3.73 11.70 -1.63
CA SER A 89 -4.43 10.79 -0.72
C SER A 89 -5.43 9.90 -1.46
N ASN A 90 -6.21 10.47 -2.38
CA ASN A 90 -7.15 9.72 -3.22
C ASN A 90 -6.43 8.71 -4.13
N ALA A 91 -5.28 9.09 -4.70
CA ALA A 91 -4.46 8.20 -5.52
C ALA A 91 -3.90 7.03 -4.68
N ILE A 92 -3.36 7.32 -3.49
CA ILE A 92 -2.87 6.30 -2.55
C ILE A 92 -3.99 5.35 -2.15
N GLU A 93 -5.20 5.84 -1.88
CA GLU A 93 -6.33 4.99 -1.52
C GLU A 93 -6.72 4.05 -2.67
N LYS A 94 -6.71 4.54 -3.92
CA LYS A 94 -6.94 3.69 -5.11
C LYS A 94 -5.87 2.60 -5.22
N ILE A 95 -4.60 2.94 -5.03
CA ILE A 95 -3.48 1.99 -5.05
C ILE A 95 -3.68 0.91 -3.96
N ARG A 96 -4.05 1.32 -2.74
CA ARG A 96 -4.29 0.36 -1.64
C ARG A 96 -5.45 -0.58 -1.93
N LYS A 97 -6.56 -0.07 -2.47
CA LYS A 97 -7.71 -0.92 -2.87
C LYS A 97 -7.33 -1.91 -3.97
N GLN A 98 -6.48 -1.51 -4.92
CA GLN A 98 -5.95 -2.43 -5.93
C GLN A 98 -5.06 -3.50 -5.28
N ASN A 99 -4.14 -3.10 -4.39
CA ASN A 99 -3.28 -4.02 -3.68
C ASN A 99 -4.07 -5.04 -2.84
N ASP A 100 -5.13 -4.63 -2.15
CA ASP A 100 -5.97 -5.54 -1.36
C ASP A 100 -6.58 -6.64 -2.25
N LYS A 101 -7.08 -6.28 -3.45
CA LYS A 101 -7.61 -7.25 -4.42
C LYS A 101 -6.54 -8.20 -4.96
N ILE A 102 -5.35 -7.68 -5.24
CA ILE A 102 -4.23 -8.49 -5.74
C ILE A 102 -3.77 -9.47 -4.67
N LYS A 103 -3.62 -9.02 -3.42
CA LYS A 103 -3.25 -9.89 -2.28
C LYS A 103 -4.28 -10.98 -2.03
N GLU A 104 -5.57 -10.64 -2.09
CA GLU A 104 -6.65 -11.61 -1.96
C GLU A 104 -6.62 -12.65 -3.09
N GLY A 105 -6.46 -12.20 -4.34
CA GLY A 105 -6.32 -13.09 -5.50
C GLY A 105 -5.13 -14.05 -5.39
N LEU A 106 -3.97 -13.55 -5.01
CA LEU A 106 -2.78 -14.36 -4.75
C LEU A 106 -3.01 -15.36 -3.61
N SER A 107 -3.63 -14.94 -2.50
CA SER A 107 -3.90 -15.81 -1.36
C SER A 107 -4.86 -16.94 -1.72
N VAL A 108 -5.93 -16.65 -2.46
CA VAL A 108 -6.91 -17.66 -2.90
C VAL A 108 -6.25 -18.66 -3.85
N ARG A 109 -5.58 -18.19 -4.91
CA ARG A 109 -4.91 -19.09 -5.87
C ARG A 109 -3.82 -19.93 -5.21
N ARG A 110 -3.15 -19.40 -4.20
CA ARG A 110 -2.15 -20.14 -3.43
C ARG A 110 -2.81 -21.20 -2.53
N LYS A 111 -3.91 -20.87 -1.83
CA LYS A 111 -4.66 -21.85 -1.03
C LYS A 111 -5.15 -23.03 -1.86
N ASP A 112 -5.59 -22.79 -3.10
CA ASP A 112 -6.03 -23.85 -4.02
C ASP A 112 -4.90 -24.80 -4.44
N ARG A 113 -3.63 -24.38 -4.30
CA ARG A 113 -2.44 -25.15 -4.71
C ARG A 113 -1.67 -25.75 -3.54
N ILE A 114 -1.92 -25.33 -2.30
CA ILE A 114 -1.26 -25.88 -1.11
C ILE A 114 -1.94 -27.19 -0.71
N ASP A 115 -1.17 -28.28 -0.63
CA ASP A 115 -1.64 -29.53 -0.02
C ASP A 115 -1.88 -29.30 1.49
N PRO A 116 -3.09 -29.59 2.02
CA PRO A 116 -3.39 -29.46 3.45
C PRO A 116 -2.46 -30.23 4.39
N ASN A 117 -1.74 -31.24 3.89
CA ASN A 117 -0.80 -32.06 4.65
C ASN A 117 0.62 -31.49 4.69
N GLU A 118 0.95 -30.51 3.84
CA GLU A 118 2.21 -29.79 3.91
C GLU A 118 2.07 -28.55 4.81
N TYR A 119 2.98 -28.36 5.76
CA TYR A 119 3.05 -27.18 6.64
C TYR A 119 3.48 -25.90 5.88
N LYS A 120 2.83 -25.59 4.76
CA LYS A 120 3.05 -24.39 3.90
C LYS A 120 2.00 -23.29 4.13
N GLY A 121 1.33 -23.31 5.29
CA GLY A 121 0.11 -22.51 5.53
C GLY A 121 0.28 -21.00 5.66
N PHE A 122 1.50 -20.48 5.91
CA PHE A 122 1.73 -19.04 6.07
C PHE A 122 2.59 -18.45 4.96
N SER A 123 1.98 -17.52 4.23
CA SER A 123 2.54 -16.74 3.11
C SER A 123 2.97 -15.36 3.58
N ILE A 124 4.01 -14.78 2.98
CA ILE A 124 4.36 -13.35 3.14
C ILE A 124 3.18 -12.47 2.70
N VAL A 125 2.40 -12.88 1.69
CA VAL A 125 1.16 -12.20 1.32
C VAL A 125 0.14 -12.22 2.46
N ASN A 126 -0.02 -13.37 3.15
CA ASN A 126 -0.93 -13.47 4.29
C ASN A 126 -0.45 -12.60 5.47
N LEU A 127 0.87 -12.56 5.70
CA LEU A 127 1.47 -11.69 6.72
C LEU A 127 1.25 -10.21 6.39
N ALA A 128 1.41 -9.82 5.12
CA ALA A 128 1.18 -8.46 4.67
C ALA A 128 -0.29 -8.04 4.82
N MET A 129 -1.25 -8.93 4.51
CA MET A 129 -2.67 -8.67 4.75
C MET A 129 -2.97 -8.50 6.23
N ALA A 130 -2.49 -9.42 7.08
CA ALA A 130 -2.70 -9.35 8.53
C ALA A 130 -2.10 -8.08 9.14
N PHE A 131 -0.91 -7.66 8.67
CA PHE A 131 -0.29 -6.40 9.09
C PHE A 131 -1.12 -5.19 8.69
N ASP A 132 -1.62 -5.13 7.45
CA ASP A 132 -2.44 -4.03 6.97
C ASP A 132 -3.77 -3.93 7.74
N ASP A 133 -4.41 -5.07 8.03
CA ASP A 133 -5.63 -5.13 8.83
C ASP A 133 -5.39 -4.65 10.27
N ALA A 134 -4.30 -5.10 10.90
CA ALA A 134 -3.90 -4.63 12.23
C ALA A 134 -3.66 -3.11 12.24
N LYS A 135 -3.00 -2.57 11.20
CA LYS A 135 -2.77 -1.13 11.06
C LYS A 135 -4.05 -0.34 10.82
N LYS A 136 -4.99 -0.86 10.03
CA LYS A 136 -6.32 -0.25 9.84
C LYS A 136 -7.07 -0.17 11.17
N ILE A 137 -7.05 -1.24 11.98
CA ILE A 137 -7.67 -1.27 13.31
C ILE A 137 -7.05 -0.20 14.23
N GLU A 138 -5.72 -0.13 14.30
CA GLU A 138 -5.01 0.88 15.11
C GLU A 138 -5.38 2.32 14.69
N GLN A 139 -5.47 2.58 13.39
CA GLN A 139 -5.89 3.89 12.87
C GLN A 139 -7.35 4.22 13.22
N MET A 140 -8.26 3.26 13.14
CA MET A 140 -9.65 3.47 13.54
C MET A 140 -9.78 3.76 15.04
N GLU A 141 -9.01 3.07 15.89
CA GLU A 141 -9.00 3.33 17.33
C GLU A 141 -8.47 4.73 17.67
N THR A 142 -7.40 5.17 17.01
CA THR A 142 -6.85 6.52 17.24
C THR A 142 -7.82 7.61 16.77
N LEU A 143 -8.49 7.43 15.62
CA LEU A 143 -9.54 8.34 15.16
C LEU A 143 -10.72 8.39 16.13
N ARG A 144 -11.15 7.23 16.65
CA ARG A 144 -12.23 7.16 17.64
C ARG A 144 -11.86 7.92 18.91
N LYS A 145 -10.63 7.77 19.41
CA LYS A 145 -10.13 8.53 20.58
C LYS A 145 -10.14 10.04 20.33
N LYS A 146 -9.62 10.49 19.18
CA LYS A 146 -9.62 11.90 18.79
C LYS A 146 -11.03 12.48 18.64
N LYS A 147 -11.98 11.72 18.10
CA LYS A 147 -13.38 12.14 17.99
C LYS A 147 -14.02 12.32 19.37
N VAL A 148 -13.82 11.37 20.29
CA VAL A 148 -14.31 11.50 21.67
C VAL A 148 -13.68 12.70 22.38
N GLU A 149 -12.40 12.98 22.14
CA GLU A 149 -11.73 14.16 22.68
C GLU A 149 -12.27 15.46 22.09
N GLN A 150 -12.52 15.50 20.78
CA GLN A 150 -13.18 16.62 20.11
C GLN A 150 -14.59 16.86 20.64
N ASP A 151 -15.40 15.82 20.78
CA ASP A 151 -16.76 15.91 21.32
C ASP A 151 -16.74 16.43 22.77
N LYS A 152 -15.76 15.99 23.58
CA LYS A 152 -15.53 16.53 24.93
C LYS A 152 -15.11 18.00 24.91
N MET A 153 -14.29 18.43 23.96
CA MET A 153 -13.92 19.83 23.81
C MET A 153 -15.10 20.69 23.35
N ILE A 154 -15.94 20.19 22.45
CA ILE A 154 -17.16 20.88 21.99
C ILE A 154 -18.17 20.98 23.14
N ALA A 155 -18.41 19.90 23.89
CA ALA A 155 -19.28 19.93 25.07
C ALA A 155 -18.77 20.89 26.15
N LYS A 156 -17.45 21.03 26.32
CA LYS A 156 -16.85 22.07 27.19
C LYS A 156 -17.06 23.48 26.65
N ARG A 157 -17.21 23.66 25.33
CA ARG A 157 -17.50 24.94 24.68
C ARG A 157 -18.98 25.32 24.66
N GLU A 158 -19.90 24.36 24.70
CA GLU A 158 -21.35 24.64 24.79
C GLU A 158 -21.76 25.37 26.08
N GLY A 159 -20.93 25.31 27.13
CA GLY A 159 -21.05 26.13 28.35
C GLY A 159 -20.19 27.40 28.35
N TYR A 160 -19.42 27.66 27.30
CA TYR A 160 -18.55 28.82 27.19
C TYR A 160 -19.37 30.02 26.71
N LYS A 161 -19.98 30.75 27.65
CA LYS A 161 -20.20 32.19 27.45
C LYS A 161 -18.80 32.76 27.26
N GLY A 162 -18.53 33.37 26.10
CA GLY A 162 -17.25 34.01 25.84
C GLY A 162 -16.91 35.09 26.86
N ASN A 163 -15.85 35.85 26.61
CA ASN A 163 -15.48 37.06 27.36
C ASN A 163 -16.54 38.19 27.23
N SER A 164 -17.82 37.88 27.43
CA SER A 164 -18.92 38.85 27.52
C SER A 164 -18.85 39.71 28.79
N GLU A 165 -17.92 39.39 29.69
CA GLU A 165 -17.59 40.17 30.89
C GLU A 165 -16.14 40.71 30.85
N ASP A 166 -15.44 40.64 29.71
CA ASP A 166 -14.21 41.43 29.58
C ASP A 166 -14.58 42.91 29.55
N ILE A 167 -14.04 43.64 30.52
CA ILE A 167 -14.23 45.08 30.76
C ILE A 167 -13.65 45.94 29.62
N ASP A 168 -13.05 45.34 28.59
CA ASP A 168 -12.41 46.04 27.47
C ASP A 168 -13.34 46.29 26.26
N VAL A 169 -14.66 46.15 26.42
CA VAL A 169 -15.65 46.46 25.35
C VAL A 169 -16.28 47.86 25.52
N GLU A 170 -16.03 48.58 26.60
CA GLU A 170 -16.48 49.97 26.74
C GLU A 170 -15.32 50.96 26.51
N GLU A 171 -15.57 51.90 25.60
CA GLU A 171 -14.81 53.12 25.27
C GLU A 171 -13.91 53.06 24.02
N ASP A 172 -14.52 53.01 22.83
CA ASP A 172 -14.00 53.77 21.69
C ASP A 172 -15.14 54.28 20.77
N ASP A 173 -16.18 54.86 21.37
CA ASP A 173 -17.29 55.48 20.62
C ASP A 173 -17.83 56.75 21.33
N ARG A 174 -16.96 57.55 21.94
CA ARG A 174 -17.30 58.94 22.34
C ARG A 174 -16.15 59.92 22.10
N GLU A 175 -16.52 61.02 21.41
CA GLU A 175 -15.81 62.30 21.23
C GLU A 175 -14.72 62.27 20.13
N ASP A 176 -14.72 63.08 19.06
CA ASP A 176 -15.51 64.23 18.59
C ASP A 176 -15.44 64.31 17.04
#